data_AF-A0A4R8CLZ1-F1
#
_entry.id   AF-A0A4R8CLZ1-F1
#
_cell.length_a   1.000
_cell.length_b   1.000
_cell.length_c   1.000
_cell.angle_alpha   90.00
_cell.angle_beta   90.00
_cell.angle_gamma   90.00
#
_symmetry.space_group_name_H-M   'P 1'
#
loop_
_entity.id
_entity.type
_entity.pdbx_description
1 polymer ?
#
loop_
_entity_poly.entity_id
_entity_poly.type
_entity_poly.pdbx_seq_one_letter_code
_entity_poly.pdbx_strand_id
1 'polypeptide(L)'
;MTALRAEIDRWQADLDNIADASQTDNWFLEERRLAEAQHTILAFRGRILPMLSAQQQHDTIIADEIEHLVDDLEDLRNDTFQAAHPRESHRQIAEAVATLRALTRVALRFERTLEDA
;
A
#
# COMPACT_ATOMS: atom_id res chain seq x y z
N MET A 1 -14.58 6.95 13.94
CA MET A 1 -13.47 6.17 13.35
C MET A 1 -14.08 5.20 12.37
N THR A 2 -13.82 5.37 11.08
CA THR A 2 -14.43 4.59 10.00
C THR A 2 -13.72 3.25 9.82
N ALA A 3 -14.41 2.28 9.22
CA ALA A 3 -13.83 0.96 8.94
C ALA A 3 -12.63 1.06 7.99
N LEU A 4 -12.72 1.94 6.98
CA LEU A 4 -11.64 2.23 6.04
C LEU A 4 -10.40 2.77 6.77
N ARG A 5 -10.59 3.72 7.68
CA ARG A 5 -9.48 4.27 8.47
C ARG A 5 -8.80 3.23 9.34
N ALA A 6 -9.58 2.40 10.03
CA ALA A 6 -9.02 1.32 10.84
C ALA A 6 -8.21 0.31 10.01
N GLU A 7 -8.63 0.04 8.77
CA GLU A 7 -7.91 -0.85 7.87
C GLU A 7 -6.60 -0.22 7.33
N ILE A 8 -6.62 1.07 6.98
CA ILE A 8 -5.43 1.80 6.56
C ILE A 8 -4.42 1.89 7.72
N ASP A 9 -4.89 2.18 8.94
CA ASP A 9 -4.04 2.25 10.13
C ASP A 9 -3.41 0.87 10.42
N ARG A 10 -4.17 -0.23 10.26
CA ARG A 10 -3.64 -1.60 10.39
C ARG A 10 -2.56 -1.89 9.35
N TRP A 11 -2.81 -1.59 8.08
CA TRP A 11 -1.81 -1.79 7.02
C TRP A 11 -0.53 -0.98 7.28
N GLN A 12 -0.64 0.26 7.75
CA GLN A 12 0.52 1.07 8.11
C GLN A 12 1.33 0.43 9.25
N ALA A 13 0.65 -0.03 10.30
CA ALA A 13 1.28 -0.74 11.42
C ALA A 13 1.96 -2.04 10.96
N ASP A 14 1.35 -2.79 10.04
CA ASP A 14 1.96 -4.00 9.47
C ASP A 14 3.27 -3.69 8.72
N LEU A 15 3.33 -2.59 7.95
CA LEU A 15 4.56 -2.16 7.29
C LEU A 15 5.65 -1.74 8.27
N ASP A 16 5.28 -1.09 9.36
CA ASP A 16 6.24 -0.70 10.41
C ASP A 16 6.76 -1.94 11.15
N ASN A 17 5.90 -2.93 11.40
CA ASN A 17 6.32 -4.23 11.93
C ASN A 17 7.29 -4.97 11.00
N ILE A 18 7.06 -4.94 9.67
CA ILE A 18 8.00 -5.50 8.69
C ILE A 18 9.33 -4.75 8.74
N ALA A 19 9.31 -3.43 8.86
CA ALA A 19 10.52 -2.62 8.97
C ALA A 19 11.33 -2.97 10.23
N ASP A 20 10.66 -3.21 11.35
CA ASP A 20 11.30 -3.57 12.63
C ASP A 20 11.83 -5.01 12.62
N ALA A 21 11.04 -5.96 12.11
CA ALA A 21 11.46 -7.35 11.94
C ALA A 21 12.68 -7.45 11.02
N SER A 22 12.69 -6.72 9.90
CA SER A 22 13.81 -6.73 8.95
C SER A 22 15.14 -6.29 9.58
N GLN A 23 15.10 -5.37 10.55
CA GLN A 23 16.29 -4.93 11.28
C GLN A 23 16.73 -5.95 12.32
N THR A 24 15.76 -6.53 13.05
CA THR A 24 16.02 -7.51 14.11
C THR A 24 16.60 -8.80 13.55
N ASP A 25 16.06 -9.25 12.42
CA ASP A 25 16.40 -10.53 11.79
C ASP A 25 17.48 -10.40 10.69
N ASN A 26 18.07 -9.21 10.52
CA ASN A 26 19.12 -8.91 9.53
C ASN A 26 18.73 -9.25 8.08
N TRP A 27 17.49 -8.94 7.69
CA TRP A 27 17.03 -9.17 6.33
C TRP A 27 17.81 -8.32 5.33
N PHE A 28 17.98 -8.86 4.14
CA PHE A 28 18.40 -8.05 3.00
C PHE A 28 17.30 -7.04 2.63
N LEU A 29 17.69 -5.94 2.01
CA LEU A 29 16.74 -4.89 1.60
C LEU A 29 15.71 -5.46 0.63
N GLU A 30 16.14 -6.36 -0.25
CA GLU A 30 15.38 -7.21 -1.15
C GLU A 30 14.20 -7.87 -0.44
N GLU A 31 14.49 -8.61 0.63
CA GLU A 31 13.52 -9.40 1.38
C GLU A 31 12.49 -8.50 2.05
N ARG A 32 12.96 -7.38 2.63
CA ARG A 32 12.08 -6.36 3.20
C ARG A 32 11.14 -5.78 2.13
N ARG A 33 11.65 -5.41 0.95
CA ARG A 33 10.81 -4.82 -0.11
C ARG A 33 9.81 -5.81 -0.68
N LEU A 34 10.21 -7.06 -0.85
CA LEU A 34 9.29 -8.13 -1.25
C LEU A 34 8.17 -8.32 -0.22
N ALA A 35 8.49 -8.32 1.08
CA ALA A 35 7.50 -8.42 2.14
C ALA A 35 6.55 -7.19 2.15
N GLU A 36 7.09 -5.97 2.09
CA GLU A 36 6.29 -4.75 2.01
C GLU A 36 5.33 -4.76 0.80
N ALA A 37 5.80 -5.19 -0.38
CA ALA A 37 4.99 -5.30 -1.59
C ALA A 37 3.88 -6.35 -1.43
N GLN A 38 4.20 -7.55 -0.96
CA GLN A 38 3.22 -8.63 -0.74
C GLN A 38 2.13 -8.22 0.24
N HIS A 39 2.52 -7.66 1.39
CA HIS A 39 1.57 -7.21 2.41
C HIS A 39 0.68 -6.08 1.90
N THR A 40 1.25 -5.14 1.15
CA THR A 40 0.50 -4.03 0.55
C THR A 40 -0.53 -4.53 -0.46
N ILE A 41 -0.13 -5.39 -1.40
CA ILE A 41 -1.06 -5.94 -2.41
C ILE A 41 -2.22 -6.69 -1.74
N LEU A 42 -1.94 -7.52 -0.74
CA LEU A 42 -2.97 -8.27 -0.01
C LEU A 42 -3.95 -7.35 0.73
N ALA A 43 -3.44 -6.32 1.42
CA ALA A 43 -4.27 -5.37 2.13
C ALA A 43 -5.16 -4.56 1.18
N PHE A 44 -4.58 -4.08 0.08
CA PHE A 44 -5.30 -3.22 -0.87
C PHE A 44 -6.37 -3.99 -1.65
N ARG A 45 -6.01 -5.08 -2.32
CA ARG A 45 -6.98 -5.85 -3.12
C ARG A 45 -8.02 -6.55 -2.26
N GLY A 46 -7.61 -7.06 -1.10
CA GLY A 46 -8.51 -7.82 -0.24
C GLY A 46 -9.48 -6.97 0.58
N ARG A 47 -9.08 -5.75 0.96
CA ARG A 47 -9.81 -4.97 1.98
C ARG A 47 -9.97 -3.49 1.64
N ILE A 48 -8.90 -2.77 1.33
CA ILE A 48 -8.97 -1.30 1.19
C ILE A 48 -9.69 -0.86 -0.09
N LEU A 49 -9.36 -1.41 -1.26
CA LEU A 49 -10.03 -1.08 -2.53
C LEU A 49 -11.53 -1.38 -2.48
N PRO A 50 -11.98 -2.58 -2.04
CA PRO A 50 -13.41 -2.84 -1.86
C PRO A 50 -14.12 -1.83 -0.96
N MET A 51 -13.48 -1.40 0.14
CA MET A 51 -14.04 -0.38 1.04
C MET A 51 -14.10 1.00 0.39
N LEU A 52 -13.09 1.37 -0.41
CA LEU A 52 -13.08 2.61 -1.18
C LEU A 52 -14.21 2.64 -2.21
N SER A 53 -14.37 1.57 -3.00
CA SER A 53 -15.41 1.45 -4.04
C SER A 53 -16.83 1.39 -3.47
N ALA A 54 -17.01 0.82 -2.27
CA ALA A 54 -18.31 0.75 -1.62
C ALA A 54 -18.81 2.11 -1.12
N GLN A 55 -17.90 3.04 -0.84
CA GLN A 55 -18.24 4.41 -0.50
C GLN A 55 -18.46 5.19 -1.81
N GLN A 56 -19.69 5.23 -2.30
CA GLN A 56 -20.14 5.91 -3.55
C GLN A 56 -19.71 7.39 -3.70
N GLN A 57 -19.07 7.99 -2.69
CA GLN A 57 -18.67 9.39 -2.64
C GLN A 57 -17.15 9.60 -2.60
N HIS A 58 -16.33 8.55 -2.60
CA HIS A 58 -14.91 8.73 -2.87
C HIS A 58 -14.72 9.03 -4.35
N ASP A 59 -13.90 10.05 -4.63
CA ASP A 59 -13.53 10.46 -5.97
C ASP A 59 -13.01 9.22 -6.70
N THR A 60 -13.76 8.71 -7.68
CA THR A 60 -13.45 7.46 -8.42
C THR A 60 -12.00 7.46 -8.91
N ILE A 61 -11.50 8.66 -9.21
CA ILE A 61 -10.11 8.97 -9.54
C ILE A 61 -9.10 8.42 -8.51
N ILE A 62 -9.35 8.59 -7.20
CA ILE A 62 -8.42 8.12 -6.16
C ILE A 62 -8.44 6.60 -6.07
N ALA A 63 -9.60 5.97 -6.21
CA ALA A 63 -9.70 4.50 -6.20
C ALA A 63 -8.99 3.90 -7.42
N ASP A 64 -9.22 4.47 -8.61
CA ASP A 64 -8.58 4.03 -9.87
C ASP A 64 -7.06 4.22 -9.85
N GLU A 65 -6.57 5.33 -9.28
CA GLU A 65 -5.13 5.60 -9.14
C GLU A 65 -4.48 4.63 -8.14
N ILE A 66 -5.16 4.36 -7.02
CA ILE A 66 -4.70 3.36 -6.05
C ILE A 66 -4.67 1.97 -6.69
N GLU A 67 -5.67 1.61 -7.50
CA GLU A 67 -5.72 0.33 -8.21
C GLU A 67 -4.53 0.20 -9.18
N HIS A 68 -4.28 1.21 -10.02
CA HIS A 68 -3.11 1.23 -10.92
C HIS A 68 -1.79 1.04 -10.17
N LEU A 69 -1.59 1.75 -9.06
CA LEU A 69 -0.36 1.62 -8.27
C LEU A 69 -0.20 0.25 -7.61
N VAL A 70 -1.31 -0.41 -7.28
CA VAL A 70 -1.29 -1.77 -6.72
C VAL A 70 -0.95 -2.79 -7.81
N ASP A 71 -1.43 -2.58 -9.03
CA ASP A 71 -1.09 -3.40 -10.19
C ASP A 71 0.39 -3.24 -10.56
N ASP A 72 0.89 -2.01 -10.65
CA ASP A 72 2.32 -1.72 -10.86
C ASP A 72 3.19 -2.36 -9.76
N LEU A 73 2.75 -2.30 -8.50
CA LEU A 73 3.45 -2.93 -7.39
C LEU A 73 3.49 -4.46 -7.50
N GLU A 74 2.43 -5.07 -8.04
CA GLU A 74 2.40 -6.52 -8.32
C GLU A 74 3.41 -6.91 -9.41
N ASP A 75 3.51 -6.13 -10.47
CA ASP A 75 4.51 -6.34 -11.52
C ASP A 75 5.92 -6.19 -10.97
N LEU A 76 6.19 -5.13 -10.19
CA LEU A 76 7.48 -4.93 -9.54
C LEU A 76 7.86 -6.06 -8.57
N ARG A 77 6.88 -6.59 -7.82
CA ARG A 77 7.08 -7.75 -6.95
C ARG A 77 7.45 -8.98 -7.79
N ASN A 78 6.73 -9.23 -8.88
CA ASN A 78 6.98 -10.37 -9.75
C ASN A 78 8.37 -10.28 -10.39
N ASP A 79 8.77 -9.10 -10.85
CA ASP A 79 10.11 -8.84 -11.40
C ASP A 79 11.20 -9.07 -10.36
N THR A 80 11.01 -8.57 -9.13
CA THR A 80 11.96 -8.77 -8.02
C THR A 80 12.09 -10.24 -7.64
N PHE A 81 11.01 -11.02 -7.77
CA PHE A 81 11.01 -12.45 -7.51
C PHE A 81 11.65 -13.28 -8.65
N GLN A 82 11.49 -12.85 -9.90
CA GLN A 82 11.93 -13.60 -11.10
C GLN A 82 13.32 -13.23 -11.62
N ALA A 83 13.80 -12.00 -11.40
CA ALA A 83 14.97 -11.48 -12.10
C ALA A 83 16.10 -10.98 -11.16
N ALA A 84 17.34 -11.22 -11.60
CA ALA A 84 18.59 -10.76 -10.99
C ALA A 84 18.85 -9.23 -11.14
N HIS A 85 17.84 -8.38 -10.89
CA HIS A 85 17.93 -6.91 -11.00
C HIS A 85 17.68 -6.18 -9.66
N PRO A 86 18.62 -6.27 -8.70
CA PRO A 86 18.37 -5.98 -7.29
C PRO A 86 18.50 -4.50 -6.88
N ARG A 87 18.53 -3.52 -7.79
CA ARG A 87 18.73 -2.12 -7.37
C ARG A 87 17.57 -1.20 -7.70
N GLU A 88 17.05 -1.27 -8.92
CA GLU A 88 16.00 -0.36 -9.35
C GLU A 88 14.62 -0.80 -8.82
N SER A 89 14.34 -2.11 -8.83
CA SER A 89 13.04 -2.65 -8.39
C SER A 89 12.75 -2.40 -6.91
N HIS A 90 13.76 -2.44 -6.03
CA HIS A 90 13.58 -2.12 -4.61
C HIS A 90 13.24 -0.66 -4.35
N ARG A 91 13.82 0.25 -5.14
CA ARG A 91 13.52 1.68 -5.08
C ARG A 91 12.09 1.93 -5.55
N GLN A 92 11.71 1.34 -6.68
CA GLN A 92 10.37 1.46 -7.25
C GLN A 92 9.30 0.90 -6.32
N ILE A 93 9.55 -0.24 -5.66
CA ILE A 93 8.65 -0.77 -4.61
C ILE A 93 8.49 0.23 -3.46
N ALA A 94 9.59 0.80 -2.97
CA ALA A 94 9.54 1.77 -1.88
C ALA A 94 8.74 3.03 -2.27
N GLU A 95 8.93 3.52 -3.50
CA GLU A 95 8.21 4.66 -4.05
C GLU A 95 6.72 4.35 -4.22
N ALA A 96 6.35 3.20 -4.76
CA ALA A 96 4.96 2.77 -4.90
C ALA A 96 4.27 2.70 -3.52
N VAL A 97 4.89 2.08 -2.52
CA VAL A 97 4.36 2.02 -1.15
C VAL A 97 4.22 3.42 -0.53
N ALA A 98 5.19 4.32 -0.76
CA ALA A 98 5.11 5.69 -0.27
C ALA A 98 3.97 6.49 -0.94
N THR A 99 3.76 6.31 -2.25
CA THR A 99 2.67 6.93 -2.99
C THR A 99 1.31 6.41 -2.50
N LEU A 100 1.18 5.10 -2.26
CA LEU A 100 -0.02 4.51 -1.66
C LEU A 100 -0.30 5.08 -0.27
N ARG A 101 0.74 5.32 0.56
CA ARG A 101 0.60 5.99 1.87
C ARG A 101 0.10 7.43 1.70
N ALA A 102 0.53 8.15 0.67
CA ALA A 102 0.09 9.50 0.40
C ALA A 102 -1.38 9.53 -0.07
N LEU A 103 -1.75 8.68 -1.03
CA LEU A 103 -3.10 8.63 -1.58
C LEU A 103 -4.14 8.17 -0.55
N THR A 104 -3.82 7.18 0.29
CA THR A 104 -4.72 6.76 1.38
C THR A 104 -4.97 7.86 2.40
N ARG A 105 -3.97 8.70 2.72
CA ARG A 105 -4.17 9.89 3.57
C ARG A 105 -5.09 10.92 2.91
N VAL A 106 -4.98 11.08 1.59
CA VAL A 106 -5.86 11.98 0.83
C VAL A 106 -7.29 11.44 0.84
N ALA A 107 -7.50 10.14 0.59
CA ALA A 107 -8.81 9.49 0.68
C ALA A 107 -9.47 9.72 2.05
N LEU A 108 -8.73 9.51 3.15
CA LEU A 108 -9.23 9.74 4.51
C LEU A 108 -9.57 11.21 4.82
N ARG A 109 -8.93 12.16 4.14
CA ARG A 109 -9.27 13.59 4.30
C ARG A 109 -10.60 13.93 3.63
N PHE A 110 -10.89 13.32 2.48
CA PHE A 110 -12.18 13.47 1.81
C PHE A 110 -13.32 12.86 2.63
N GLU A 111 -13.11 11.67 3.21
CA GLU A 111 -14.07 11.03 4.13
C GLU A 111 -14.45 11.98 5.28
N ARG A 112 -13.46 12.58 5.95
CA ARG A 112 -13.71 13.55 7.04
C ARG A 112 -14.46 14.80 6.57
N THR A 113 -14.15 15.31 5.40
CA THR A 113 -14.80 16.53 4.86
C THR A 113 -16.28 16.27 4.58
N LEU A 114 -16.64 15.04 4.22
CA LEU A 114 -18.02 14.61 4.02
C LEU A 114 -18.76 14.35 5.35
N GLU A 115 -18.08 13.84 6.38
CA GLU A 115 -18.67 13.69 7.73
C GLU A 115 -18.99 15.04 8.41
N ASP A 116 -18.18 16.06 8.12
CA ASP A 116 -18.30 17.41 8.71
C ASP A 116 -19.28 18.35 7.94
N ALA A 117 -19.85 17.92 6.81
CA ALA A 117 -20.71 18.72 5.91
C ALA A 117 -22.20 18.40 6.03
#